data_AF-A0A9D9RT70-F1
#
_entry.id   AF-A0A9D9RT70-F1
#
_cell.length_a   1.000
_cell.length_b   1.000
_cell.length_c   1.000
_cell.angle_alpha   90.00
_cell.angle_beta   90.00
_cell.angle_gamma   90.00
#
_symmetry.space_group_name_H-M   'P 1'
#
loop_
_entity.id
_entity.type
_entity.pdbx_description
1 polymer ?
#
loop_
_entity_poly.entity_id
_entity_poly.type
_entity_poly.pdbx_seq_one_letter_code
_entity_poly.pdbx_strand_id
1 'polypeptide(L)'
;MDTNRIDLTRLLLARLERISADSFWAHRASGIRGALLRVVEQVEAGTDADASYVNYLIECGFDILDKTAREKIRNRINNDRSTPHERMDAGKTH
;
A
#
# COMPACT_ATOMS: atom_id res chain seq x y z
N MET A 1 20.37 1.34 15.21
CA MET A 1 19.46 0.50 14.37
C MET A 1 20.25 -0.56 13.59
N ASP A 2 19.77 -1.80 13.43
CA ASP A 2 20.45 -2.86 12.66
C ASP A 2 20.14 -2.82 11.15
N THR A 3 21.03 -3.42 10.34
CA THR A 3 20.97 -3.42 8.86
C THR A 3 19.66 -3.99 8.32
N ASN A 4 19.15 -5.07 8.91
CA ASN A 4 17.94 -5.74 8.44
C ASN A 4 16.73 -4.80 8.48
N ARG A 5 16.57 -4.03 9.56
CA ARG A 5 15.46 -3.10 9.71
C ARG A 5 15.58 -1.90 8.77
N ILE A 6 16.80 -1.50 8.39
CA ILE A 6 17.01 -0.43 7.40
C ILE A 6 16.60 -0.93 6.02
N ASP A 7 16.95 -2.16 5.67
CA ASP A 7 16.55 -2.76 4.40
C ASP A 7 15.02 -2.92 4.31
N LEU A 8 14.37 -3.31 5.42
CA LEU A 8 12.91 -3.37 5.51
C LEU A 8 12.26 -1.98 5.37
N THR A 9 12.83 -0.96 6.00
CA THR A 9 12.36 0.43 5.88
C THR A 9 12.44 0.91 4.42
N ARG A 10 13.56 0.67 3.74
CA ARG A 10 13.75 1.03 2.32
C ARG A 10 12.80 0.26 1.40
N LEU A 11 12.57 -1.03 1.67
CA LEU A 11 11.58 -1.82 0.97
C LEU A 11 10.17 -1.21 1.12
N LEU A 12 9.77 -0.87 2.34
CA LEU A 12 8.47 -0.26 2.61
C LEU A 12 8.32 1.09 1.91
N LEU A 13 9.34 1.95 1.91
CA LEU A 13 9.32 3.22 1.17
C LEU A 13 8.98 3.02 -0.31
N ALA A 14 9.65 2.08 -0.98
CA ALA A 14 9.42 1.78 -2.39
C ALA A 14 8.02 1.18 -2.66
N ARG A 15 7.43 0.48 -1.69
CA ARG A 15 6.09 -0.12 -1.84
C ARG A 15 4.97 0.85 -1.54
N LEU A 16 5.12 1.67 -0.49
CA LEU A 16 4.15 2.69 -0.11
C LEU A 16 4.05 3.80 -1.18
N GLU A 17 5.15 4.13 -1.85
CA GLU A 17 5.15 5.08 -2.98
C GLU A 17 4.28 4.61 -4.16
N ARG A 18 4.08 3.30 -4.31
CA ARG A 18 3.30 2.72 -5.41
C ARG A 18 1.80 2.59 -5.09
N ILE A 19 1.38 3.00 -3.90
CA ILE A 19 -0.04 3.04 -3.55
C ILE A 19 -0.69 4.15 -4.36
N SER A 20 -1.76 3.81 -5.09
CA SER A 20 -2.44 4.78 -5.95
C SER A 20 -3.08 5.89 -5.12
N ALA A 21 -3.12 7.11 -5.67
CA ALA A 21 -3.76 8.26 -5.02
C ALA A 21 -5.27 8.07 -4.82
N ASP A 22 -5.90 7.23 -5.64
CA ASP A 22 -7.32 6.84 -5.51
C ASP A 22 -7.58 5.79 -4.42
N SER A 23 -6.54 5.17 -3.84
CA SER A 23 -6.74 4.22 -2.75
C SER A 23 -7.24 4.92 -1.50
N PHE A 24 -8.19 4.30 -0.80
CA PHE A 24 -8.67 4.80 0.49
C PHE A 24 -7.53 4.96 1.51
N TRP A 25 -6.46 4.17 1.37
CA TRP A 25 -5.31 4.18 2.27
C TRP A 25 -4.19 5.13 1.86
N ALA A 26 -4.31 5.86 0.74
CA ALA A 26 -3.25 6.71 0.18
C ALA A 26 -2.75 7.78 1.15
N HIS A 27 -3.68 8.42 1.88
CA HIS A 27 -3.33 9.44 2.86
C HIS A 27 -2.49 8.87 4.02
N ARG A 28 -2.91 7.72 4.56
CA ARG A 28 -2.16 7.05 5.64
C ARG A 28 -0.81 6.53 5.14
N ALA A 29 -0.75 5.99 3.92
CA ALA A 29 0.48 5.54 3.29
C ALA A 29 1.51 6.68 3.17
N SER A 30 1.05 7.87 2.78
CA SER A 30 1.90 9.06 2.64
C SER A 30 2.50 9.48 3.98
N GLY A 31 1.70 9.45 5.06
CA GLY A 31 2.16 9.73 6.42
C GLY A 31 3.24 8.76 6.90
N ILE A 32 2.99 7.45 6.76
CA ILE A 32 3.97 6.42 7.16
C ILE A 32 5.24 6.48 6.29
N ARG A 33 5.11 6.69 4.98
CA ARG A 33 6.26 6.87 4.07
C ARG A 33 7.12 8.05 4.52
N GLY A 34 6.51 9.19 4.85
CA GLY A 34 7.23 10.37 5.34
C GLY A 34 7.94 10.12 6.69
N ALA A 35 7.33 9.35 7.60
CA ALA A 35 7.95 8.99 8.87
C ALA A 35 9.14 8.03 8.68
N LEU A 36 8.98 7.00 7.84
CA LEU A 36 10.04 6.05 7.49
C LEU A 36 11.21 6.73 6.77
N LEU A 37 10.94 7.72 5.91
CA LEU A 37 11.98 8.48 5.22
C LEU A 37 12.86 9.24 6.22
N ARG A 38 12.25 9.92 7.20
CA ARG A 38 12.99 10.62 8.26
C ARG A 38 13.86 9.69 9.09
N VAL A 39 13.41 8.45 9.34
CA VAL A 39 14.22 7.44 10.03
C VAL A 39 15.47 7.10 9.22
N VAL A 40 15.34 6.90 7.90
CA VAL A 40 16.49 6.62 7.02
C VAL A 40 17.46 7.80 7.03
N GLU A 41 16.95 9.03 6.86
CA GLU A 41 17.76 10.26 6.90
C GLU A 41 18.50 10.40 8.24
N GLN A 42 17.84 10.10 9.37
CA GLN A 42 18.43 10.14 10.70
C GLN A 42 19.61 9.16 10.83
N VAL A 43 19.41 7.91 10.38
CA VAL A 43 20.44 6.87 10.44
C VAL A 43 21.60 7.17 9.49
N GLU A 44 21.32 7.68 8.29
CA GLU A 44 22.33 8.10 7.32
C GLU A 44 23.15 9.31 7.81
N ALA A 45 22.54 10.18 8.63
CA ALA A 45 23.23 11.25 9.34
C ALA A 45 24.02 10.77 10.58
N GLY A 46 24.08 9.47 10.85
CA GLY A 46 24.78 8.89 12.00
C GLY A 46 24.06 9.10 13.34
N THR A 47 22.78 9.48 13.32
CA THR A 47 21.96 9.62 14.51
C THR A 47 21.20 8.32 14.76
N ASP A 48 21.13 7.86 16.01
CA ASP A 48 20.36 6.66 16.33
C ASP A 48 18.85 6.95 16.29
N ALA A 49 18.10 6.01 15.70
CA ALA A 49 16.65 6.05 15.64
C ALA A 49 16.06 5.10 16.68
N ASP A 50 15.01 5.53 17.39
CA ASP A 50 14.38 4.69 18.40
C ASP A 50 13.86 3.38 17.80
N ALA A 51 14.38 2.26 18.32
CA ALA A 51 14.02 0.94 17.84
C ALA A 51 12.52 0.65 18.03
N SER A 52 11.88 1.11 19.09
CA SER A 52 10.45 0.81 19.28
C SER A 52 9.60 1.54 18.25
N TYR A 53 9.88 2.83 18.03
CA TYR A 53 9.20 3.65 17.04
C TYR A 53 9.38 3.12 15.61
N VAL A 54 10.60 2.72 15.24
CA VAL A 54 10.86 2.18 13.90
C VAL A 54 10.11 0.87 13.67
N ASN A 55 10.02 -0.01 14.67
CA ASN A 55 9.22 -1.25 14.54
C ASN A 55 7.73 -0.93 14.35
N TYR A 56 7.21 0.02 15.14
CA TYR A 56 5.83 0.48 14.97
C TYR A 56 5.55 1.01 13.56
N LEU A 57 6.47 1.80 12.97
CA LEU A 57 6.31 2.28 11.61
C LEU A 57 6.37 1.16 10.56
N ILE A 58 7.23 0.16 10.76
CA ILE A 58 7.33 -1.01 9.90
C ILE A 58 6.02 -1.80 9.92
N GLU A 59 5.47 -2.08 11.10
CA GLU A 59 4.19 -2.77 11.28
C GLU A 59 3.04 -2.00 10.61
N CYS A 60 2.96 -0.69 10.84
CA CYS A 60 1.98 0.18 10.19
C CYS A 60 2.11 0.16 8.66
N GLY A 61 3.34 0.16 8.13
CA GLY A 61 3.61 0.09 6.70
C GLY A 61 3.10 -1.21 6.08
N PHE A 62 3.34 -2.35 6.72
CA PHE A 62 2.84 -3.64 6.26
C PHE A 62 1.31 -3.75 6.34
N ASP A 63 0.70 -3.26 7.43
CA ASP A 63 -0.76 -3.22 7.58
C ASP A 63 -1.44 -2.40 6.46
N ILE A 64 -0.86 -1.25 6.09
CA ILE A 64 -1.35 -0.44 4.97
C ILE A 64 -1.22 -1.19 3.64
N LEU A 65 -0.11 -1.89 3.40
CA LEU A 65 0.08 -2.67 2.18
C LEU A 65 -0.93 -3.82 2.07
N ASP A 66 -1.19 -4.54 3.17
CA ASP A 66 -2.20 -5.60 3.23
C ASP A 66 -3.60 -5.06 2.94
N LYS A 67 -3.98 -3.95 3.59
CA LYS A 67 -5.27 -3.29 3.38
C LYS A 67 -5.46 -2.80 1.95
N THR A 68 -4.41 -2.21 1.36
CA THR A 68 -4.43 -1.74 -0.03
C THR A 68 -4.56 -2.92 -1.01
N ALA A 69 -3.86 -4.03 -0.76
CA ALA A 69 -3.98 -5.23 -1.58
C ALA A 69 -5.40 -5.82 -1.55
N ARG A 70 -6.00 -5.91 -0.35
CA ARG A 70 -7.39 -6.38 -0.18
C ARG A 70 -8.39 -5.47 -0.87
N GLU A 71 -8.23 -4.15 -0.76
CA GLU A 71 -9.05 -3.17 -1.47
C GLU A 71 -8.97 -3.38 -2.98
N LYS A 72 -7.75 -3.50 -3.53
CA LYS A 72 -7.55 -3.74 -4.97
C LYS A 72 -8.23 -5.02 -5.45
N ILE A 73 -8.13 -6.10 -4.69
CA ILE A 73 -8.80 -7.38 -4.99
C ILE A 73 -10.32 -7.21 -4.96
N ARG A 74 -10.85 -6.55 -3.92
CA ARG A 74 -12.30 -6.28 -3.78
C ARG A 74 -12.83 -5.45 -4.94
N ASN A 75 -12.14 -4.37 -5.30
CA ASN A 75 -12.52 -3.51 -6.41
C ASN A 75 -12.52 -4.26 -7.74
N ARG A 76 -11.55 -5.15 -7.96
CA ARG A 76 -11.51 -6.02 -9.15
C ARG A 76 -12.72 -6.96 -9.21
N ILE A 77 -13.07 -7.63 -8.09
CA ILE A 77 -14.23 -8.55 -8.02
C ILE A 77 -15.54 -7.80 -8.29
N ASN A 78 -15.71 -6.61 -7.71
CA ASN A 78 -16.92 -5.81 -7.90
C ASN A 78 -17.04 -5.32 -9.36
N ASN A 79 -15.93 -4.96 -10.00
CA ASN A 79 -15.93 -4.52 -11.39
C ASN A 79 -16.26 -5.65 -12.37
N ASP A 80 -15.76 -6.87 -12.13
CA ASP A 80 -16.02 -8.04 -12.98
C ASP A 80 -17.51 -8.46 -12.97
N ARG A 81 -18.16 -8.38 -11.79
CA ARG A 81 -19.60 -8.65 -11.63
C ARG A 81 -20.52 -7.59 -12.25
N SER A 82 -19.97 -6.46 -12.69
CA SER A 82 -20.74 -5.32 -13.23
C SER A 82 -20.89 -5.36 -14.76
N THR A 83 -20.58 -6.50 -15.42
CA THR A 83 -20.90 -6.72 -16.84
C THR A 83 -22.16 -7.58 -17.00
N PRO A 84 -23.30 -7.02 -17.41
CA PRO A 84 -24.46 -7.81 -17.80
C PRO A 84 -24.22 -8.43 -19.17
N HIS A 85 -24.31 -9.76 -19.20
CA HIS A 85 -24.44 -10.55 -20.41
C HIS A 85 -25.87 -10.39 -20.98
N GLU A 86 -26.15 -9.26 -21.64
CA GLU A 86 -27.36 -9.10 -22.47
C GLU A 86 -26.96 -8.79 -23.93
N ARG A 87 -26.51 -9.83 -24.62
CA ARG A 87 -26.89 -10.04 -26.02
C ARG A 87 -27.76 -11.29 -26.05
N MET A 88 -28.99 -11.13 -25.54
CA MET A 88 -30.04 -12.11 -25.81
C MET A 88 -30.52 -11.90 -27.24
N ASP A 89 -30.63 -13.03 -27.93
CA ASP A 89 -31.25 -13.23 -29.22
C ASP A 89 -32.52 -12.38 -29.43
N ALA A 90 -32.51 -11.55 -30.47
CA ALA A 90 -33.72 -11.21 -31.21
C ALA A 90 -33.61 -11.82 -32.61
N GLY A 91 -33.51 -13.15 -32.65
CA GLY A 91 -33.99 -13.92 -33.79
C GLY A 91 -35.53 -13.97 -33.74
N LYS A 92 -36.15 -13.79 -34.91
CA LYS A 92 -37.58 -13.92 -35.25
C LYS A 92 -38.52 -12.80 -34.77
N THR A 93 -39.03 -12.05 -35.76
CA THR A 93 -40.42 -12.28 -36.20
C THR A 93 -40.51 -12.10 -37.72
N HIS A 94 -41.23 -13.05 -38.32
CA HIS A 94 -41.63 -13.10 -39.72
C HIS A 94 -42.66 -12.04 -40.06
#